data_AF-A0A6L8Q743-F1
#
_entry.id   AF-A0A6L8Q743-F1
#
_cell.length_a   1.000
_cell.length_b   1.000
_cell.length_c   1.000
_cell.angle_alpha   90.00
_cell.angle_beta   90.00
_cell.angle_gamma   90.00
#
_symmetry.space_group_name_H-M   'P 1'
#
loop_
_entity.id
_entity.type
_entity.pdbx_description
1 polymer ?
#
loop_
_entity_poly.entity_id
_entity_poly.type
_entity_poly.pdbx_seq_one_letter_code
_entity_poly.pdbx_strand_id
1 'polypeptide(L)'
;MYPLETRELAVEAVAAGFSLTEAAELAGCSRTAVVNWAKAAGVAPPPRKKAVYLPFDRKMELVARLEAGERAADLAAEAGVTAAAVSGWRRRLREEGALSLMTDSDIAARAPEPREAPSELEELRARCEELELRNAVLEGTIDILKK
;
A
#
# COMPACT_ATOMS: atom_id res chain seq x y z
N MET A 1 18.81 -17.26 35.91
CA MET A 1 19.85 -16.26 35.60
C MET A 1 20.84 -16.93 34.67
N TYR A 2 21.18 -16.32 33.53
CA TYR A 2 22.12 -16.93 32.58
C TYR A 2 23.56 -16.82 33.11
N PRO A 3 24.41 -17.84 32.89
CA PRO A 3 25.86 -17.73 33.14
C PRO A 3 26.49 -16.56 32.39
N LEU A 4 27.60 -16.04 32.93
CA LEU A 4 28.34 -14.94 32.28
C LEU A 4 28.83 -15.35 30.89
N GLU A 5 29.31 -16.58 30.75
CA GLU A 5 29.77 -17.19 29.49
C GLU A 5 28.69 -17.15 28.40
N THR A 6 27.42 -17.41 28.77
CA THR A 6 26.27 -17.32 27.86
C THR A 6 26.06 -15.89 27.35
N ARG A 7 26.21 -14.91 28.26
CA ARG A 7 26.09 -13.50 27.91
C ARG A 7 27.24 -13.06 27.00
N GLU A 8 28.46 -13.46 27.32
CA GLU A 8 29.66 -13.13 26.54
C GLU A 8 29.57 -13.69 25.12
N LEU A 9 29.26 -14.99 25.00
CA LEU A 9 29.06 -15.65 23.71
C LEU A 9 27.99 -14.96 22.85
N ALA A 10 26.86 -14.58 23.47
CA ALA A 10 25.78 -13.87 22.76
C ALA A 10 26.23 -12.49 22.25
N VAL A 11 26.97 -11.73 23.07
CA VAL A 11 27.44 -10.39 22.69
C VAL A 11 28.52 -10.47 21.62
N GLU A 12 29.45 -11.44 21.73
CA GLU A 12 30.48 -11.70 20.72
C GLU A 12 29.87 -12.08 19.38
N ALA A 13 28.85 -12.95 19.37
CA ALA A 13 28.14 -13.31 18.14
C ALA A 13 27.51 -12.08 17.46
N VAL A 14 26.89 -11.19 18.22
CA VAL A 14 26.34 -9.94 17.66
C VAL A 14 27.45 -9.03 17.13
N ALA A 15 28.57 -8.90 17.84
CA ALA A 15 29.73 -8.13 17.39
C ALA A 15 30.37 -8.70 16.11
N ALA A 16 30.31 -10.02 15.93
CA ALA A 16 30.72 -10.72 14.72
C ALA A 16 29.71 -10.58 13.56
N GLY A 17 28.58 -9.89 13.76
CA GLY A 17 27.60 -9.60 12.73
C GLY A 17 26.47 -10.61 12.60
N PHE A 18 26.36 -11.59 13.50
CA PHE A 18 25.22 -12.49 13.54
C PHE A 18 23.94 -11.71 13.85
N SER A 19 22.82 -12.15 13.28
CA SER A 19 21.53 -11.62 13.67
C SER A 19 21.24 -11.94 15.14
N LEU A 20 20.39 -11.11 15.75
CA LEU A 20 19.96 -11.32 17.14
C LEU A 20 19.31 -12.69 17.39
N THR A 21 18.74 -13.31 16.34
CA THR A 21 18.14 -14.63 16.44
C THR A 21 19.22 -15.71 16.42
N GLU A 22 20.15 -15.65 15.48
CA GLU A 22 21.26 -16.62 15.40
C GLU A 22 22.14 -16.55 16.65
N ALA A 23 22.42 -15.35 17.17
CA ALA A 23 23.16 -15.16 18.42
C ALA A 23 22.41 -15.76 19.63
N ALA A 24 21.08 -15.68 19.65
CA ALA A 24 20.27 -16.25 20.72
C ALA A 24 20.24 -17.78 20.66
N GLU A 25 20.12 -18.34 19.46
CA GLU A 25 20.18 -19.79 19.20
C GLU A 25 21.56 -20.35 19.57
N LEU A 26 22.64 -19.70 19.13
CA LEU A 26 24.02 -20.09 19.42
C LEU A 26 24.31 -20.09 20.93
N ALA A 27 23.82 -19.07 21.64
CA ALA A 27 24.01 -18.95 23.08
C ALA A 27 22.98 -19.74 23.90
N GLY A 28 21.96 -20.36 23.29
CA GLY A 28 20.90 -21.06 24.01
C GLY A 28 20.08 -20.17 24.94
N CYS A 29 19.84 -18.92 24.54
CA CYS A 29 19.16 -17.92 25.36
C CYS A 29 18.02 -17.21 24.61
N SER A 30 17.26 -16.38 25.32
CA SER A 30 16.20 -15.61 24.66
C SER A 30 16.76 -14.45 23.84
N ARG A 31 16.16 -14.19 22.67
CA ARG A 31 16.49 -13.02 21.82
C ARG A 31 16.42 -11.69 22.58
N THR A 32 15.48 -11.54 23.51
CA THR A 32 15.35 -10.34 24.35
C THR A 32 16.55 -10.14 25.27
N ALA A 33 17.11 -11.23 25.82
CA ALA A 33 18.33 -11.15 26.62
C ALA A 33 19.52 -10.66 25.80
N VAL A 34 19.70 -11.21 24.59
CA VAL A 34 20.75 -10.78 23.64
C VAL A 34 20.64 -9.28 23.33
N VAL A 35 19.44 -8.77 23.05
CA VAL A 35 19.20 -7.33 22.80
C VAL A 35 19.68 -6.47 23.97
N ASN A 36 19.30 -6.84 25.19
CA ASN A 36 19.64 -6.08 26.38
C ASN A 36 21.15 -6.12 26.67
N TRP A 37 21.79 -7.28 26.49
CA TRP A 37 23.22 -7.43 26.71
C TRP A 37 24.07 -6.73 25.65
N ALA A 38 23.72 -6.83 24.37
CA ALA A 38 24.38 -6.10 23.30
C ALA A 38 24.29 -4.59 23.53
N LYS A 39 23.10 -4.09 23.92
CA LYS A 39 22.90 -2.68 24.29
C LYS A 39 23.77 -2.27 25.48
N ALA A 40 23.81 -3.08 26.54
CA ALA A 40 24.63 -2.80 27.72
C ALA A 40 26.14 -2.83 27.43
N ALA A 41 26.56 -3.63 26.44
CA ALA A 41 27.95 -3.72 25.97
C ALA A 41 28.31 -2.67 24.90
N GLY A 42 27.36 -1.82 24.48
CA GLY A 42 27.58 -0.85 23.40
C GLY A 42 27.72 -1.47 22.01
N VAL A 43 27.38 -2.75 21.85
CA VAL A 43 27.42 -3.46 20.57
C VAL A 43 26.12 -3.18 19.82
N ALA A 44 26.22 -2.48 18.69
CA ALA A 44 25.08 -2.24 17.82
C ALA A 44 24.72 -3.55 17.09
N PRO A 45 23.44 -3.97 17.11
CA PRO A 45 23.01 -5.10 16.29
C PRO A 45 23.20 -4.79 14.80
N PRO A 46 23.35 -5.83 13.96
CA PRO A 46 23.51 -5.63 12.53
C PRO A 46 22.35 -4.80 11.96
N PRO A 47 22.63 -3.94 10.97
CA PRO A 47 21.62 -3.06 10.39
C PRO A 47 20.47 -3.90 9.82
N ARG A 48 19.25 -3.43 10.05
CA ARG A 48 18.07 -4.04 9.42
C ARG A 48 18.22 -3.95 7.90
N LYS A 49 17.83 -5.02 7.20
CA LYS A 49 17.69 -4.98 5.73
C LYS A 49 16.77 -3.82 5.36
N LYS A 50 17.16 -3.05 4.35
CA LYS A 50 16.37 -1.93 3.83
C LYS A 50 15.00 -2.47 3.37
N ALA A 51 13.93 -1.79 3.78
CA ALA A 51 12.60 -2.15 3.31
C ALA A 51 12.52 -1.91 1.79
N VAL A 52 12.05 -2.93 1.06
CA VAL A 52 11.72 -2.81 -0.35
C VAL A 52 10.27 -2.36 -0.44
N TYR A 53 10.05 -1.21 -1.06
CA TYR A 53 8.71 -0.69 -1.32
C TYR A 53 8.35 -0.95 -2.78
N LEU A 54 7.32 -1.74 -3.01
CA LEU A 54 6.78 -2.01 -4.34
C LEU A 54 5.53 -1.15 -4.60
N PRO A 55 5.39 -0.58 -5.81
CA PRO A 55 4.17 0.13 -6.20
C PRO A 55 2.97 -0.83 -6.22
N PHE A 56 1.77 -0.27 -6.10
CA PHE A 56 0.53 -1.05 -6.01
C PHE A 56 0.36 -2.06 -7.16
N ASP A 57 0.59 -1.63 -8.42
CA ASP A 57 0.45 -2.50 -9.59
C ASP A 57 1.35 -3.72 -9.53
N ARG A 58 2.60 -3.53 -9.08
CA ARG A 58 3.55 -4.63 -8.95
C ARG A 58 3.14 -5.61 -7.85
N LYS A 59 2.56 -5.13 -6.75
CA LYS A 59 1.98 -6.02 -5.71
C LYS A 59 0.81 -6.82 -6.27
N MET A 60 -0.09 -6.18 -7.03
CA MET A 60 -1.26 -6.83 -7.65
C MET A 60 -0.85 -7.90 -8.65
N GLU A 61 0.13 -7.62 -9.50
CA GLU A 61 0.69 -8.59 -10.45
C GLU A 61 1.22 -9.84 -9.74
N LEU A 62 2.00 -9.67 -8.68
CA LEU A 62 2.55 -10.79 -7.90
C LEU A 62 1.46 -11.61 -7.21
N VAL A 63 0.40 -10.95 -6.73
CA VAL A 63 -0.75 -11.64 -6.14
C VAL A 63 -1.52 -12.43 -7.21
N ALA A 64 -1.75 -11.85 -8.39
CA ALA A 64 -2.42 -12.55 -9.50
C ALA A 64 -1.64 -13.80 -9.94
N ARG A 65 -0.31 -13.69 -10.07
CA ARG A 65 0.59 -14.82 -10.38
C ARG A 65 0.57 -15.90 -9.29
N LEU A 66 0.56 -15.49 -8.01
CA LEU A 66 0.41 -16.42 -6.89
C LEU A 66 -0.95 -17.16 -6.94
N GLU A 67 -2.03 -16.47 -7.28
CA GLU A 67 -3.36 -17.08 -7.43
C GLU A 67 -3.46 -18.00 -8.66
N ALA A 68 -2.67 -17.74 -9.70
CA ALA A 68 -2.49 -18.63 -10.84
C ALA A 68 -1.68 -19.91 -10.51
N GLY A 69 -1.14 -20.02 -9.28
CA GLY A 69 -0.46 -21.21 -8.79
C GLY A 69 1.07 -21.14 -8.80
N GLU A 70 1.66 -19.99 -9.15
CA GLU A 70 3.09 -19.79 -9.01
C GLU A 70 3.53 -19.83 -7.54
N ARG A 71 4.75 -20.30 -7.30
CA ARG A 71 5.29 -20.43 -5.94
C ARG A 71 5.65 -19.06 -5.36
N ALA A 72 5.14 -18.76 -4.17
CA ALA A 72 5.43 -17.51 -3.45
C ALA A 72 6.93 -17.26 -3.21
N ALA A 73 7.74 -18.31 -3.06
CA ALA A 73 9.19 -18.17 -2.86
C ALA A 73 9.89 -17.61 -4.11
N ASP A 74 9.47 -18.05 -5.29
CA ASP A 74 10.11 -17.67 -6.56
C ASP A 74 9.70 -16.23 -6.93
N LEU A 75 8.41 -15.91 -6.76
CA LEU A 75 7.88 -14.54 -6.90
C LEU A 75 8.55 -13.54 -5.96
N ALA A 76 8.79 -13.95 -4.72
CA ALA A 76 9.44 -13.12 -3.72
C ALA A 76 10.91 -12.87 -4.05
N ALA A 77 11.63 -13.89 -4.51
CA ALA A 77 13.01 -13.75 -4.96
C ALA A 77 13.12 -12.80 -6.16
N GLU A 78 12.23 -12.94 -7.15
CA GLU A 78 12.15 -12.05 -8.32
C GLU A 78 11.93 -10.59 -7.90
N ALA A 79 11.02 -10.36 -6.95
CA ALA A 79 10.65 -9.01 -6.51
C ALA A 79 11.52 -8.44 -5.38
N GLY A 80 12.51 -9.18 -4.89
CA GLY A 80 13.37 -8.77 -3.78
C GLY A 80 12.65 -8.65 -2.43
N VAL A 81 11.54 -9.37 -2.26
CA VAL A 81 10.73 -9.37 -1.02
C VAL A 81 10.74 -10.75 -0.38
N THR A 82 9.97 -10.92 0.71
CA THR A 82 9.81 -12.24 1.35
C THR A 82 8.54 -12.94 0.87
N ALA A 83 8.54 -14.27 0.83
CA ALA A 83 7.35 -15.06 0.47
C ALA A 83 6.15 -14.78 1.40
N ALA A 84 6.44 -14.47 2.67
CA ALA A 84 5.45 -14.04 3.65
C ALA A 84 4.80 -12.70 3.28
N ALA A 85 5.54 -11.76 2.68
CA ALA A 85 4.98 -10.50 2.20
C ALA A 85 3.98 -10.73 1.06
N VAL A 86 4.34 -11.54 0.05
CA VAL A 86 3.45 -11.88 -1.08
C VAL A 86 2.17 -12.58 -0.59
N SER A 87 2.32 -13.56 0.31
CA SER A 87 1.19 -14.26 0.93
C SER A 87 0.32 -13.33 1.77
N GLY A 88 0.95 -12.38 2.48
CA GLY A 88 0.28 -11.35 3.26
C GLY A 88 -0.54 -10.40 2.38
N TRP A 89 -0.03 -9.98 1.22
CA TRP A 89 -0.78 -9.14 0.28
C TRP A 89 -2.02 -9.86 -0.25
N ARG A 90 -1.90 -11.13 -0.65
CA ARG A 90 -3.07 -11.94 -1.07
C ARG A 90 -4.13 -11.99 0.03
N ARG A 91 -3.73 -12.21 1.28
CA ARG A 91 -4.65 -12.23 2.42
C ARG A 91 -5.34 -10.88 2.60
N ARG A 92 -4.59 -9.78 2.66
CA ARG A 92 -5.16 -8.43 2.84
C ARG A 92 -6.05 -8.02 1.67
N LEU A 93 -5.71 -8.40 0.44
CA LEU A 93 -6.57 -8.17 -0.72
C LEU A 93 -7.93 -8.85 -0.55
N ARG A 94 -7.98 -10.06 0.00
CA ARG A 94 -9.23 -10.81 0.24
C ARG A 94 -10.03 -10.27 1.43
N GLU A 95 -9.35 -9.85 2.49
CA GLU A 95 -9.99 -9.44 3.76
C GLU A 95 -10.36 -7.95 3.77
N GLU A 96 -9.51 -7.09 3.21
CA GLU A 96 -9.57 -5.63 3.32
C GLU A 96 -9.76 -4.94 1.95
N GLY A 97 -9.66 -5.68 0.84
CA GLY A 97 -9.77 -5.15 -0.52
C GLY A 97 -8.51 -4.43 -1.03
N ALA A 98 -8.59 -3.92 -2.27
CA ALA A 98 -7.44 -3.37 -3.00
C ALA A 98 -6.81 -2.13 -2.34
N LEU A 99 -7.63 -1.27 -1.72
CA LEU A 99 -7.18 -0.06 -1.04
C LEU A 99 -6.16 -0.36 0.08
N SER A 100 -6.22 -1.55 0.70
CA SER A 100 -5.29 -1.95 1.76
C SER A 100 -3.83 -2.09 1.30
N LEU A 101 -3.59 -2.21 -0.02
CA LEU A 101 -2.26 -2.36 -0.60
C LEU A 101 -1.74 -1.07 -1.24
N MET A 102 -2.60 -0.06 -1.36
CA MET A 102 -2.31 1.24 -1.96
C MET A 102 -1.70 2.19 -0.93
N THR A 103 -0.78 3.03 -1.37
CA THR A 103 -0.38 4.23 -0.63
C THR A 103 -1.20 5.43 -1.04
N ASP A 104 -1.15 6.50 -0.24
CA ASP A 104 -1.76 7.79 -0.56
C ASP A 104 -1.32 8.29 -1.95
N SER A 105 -0.06 8.04 -2.34
CA SER A 105 0.43 8.35 -3.67
C SER A 105 -0.21 7.50 -4.77
N ASP A 106 -0.45 6.20 -4.53
CA ASP A 106 -1.14 5.32 -5.49
C ASP A 106 -2.61 5.74 -5.65
N ILE A 107 -3.24 6.19 -4.56
CA ILE A 107 -4.62 6.69 -4.54
C ILE A 107 -4.71 8.00 -5.32
N ALA A 108 -3.82 8.95 -5.03
CA ALA A 108 -3.76 10.25 -5.72
C ALA A 108 -3.53 10.08 -7.23
N ALA A 109 -2.62 9.19 -7.63
CA ALA A 109 -2.34 8.91 -9.04
C ALA A 109 -3.52 8.29 -9.81
N ARG A 110 -4.51 7.75 -9.10
CA ARG A 110 -5.71 7.12 -9.69
C ARG A 110 -6.98 7.91 -9.44
N ALA A 111 -6.88 9.06 -8.78
CA ALA A 111 -8.03 9.93 -8.60
C ALA A 111 -8.54 10.36 -9.99
N PRO A 112 -9.85 10.29 -10.24
CA PRO A 112 -10.39 10.80 -11.49
C PRO A 112 -10.10 12.30 -11.58
N GLU A 113 -9.82 12.76 -12.80
CA GLU A 113 -9.73 14.20 -13.07
C GLU A 113 -11.03 14.87 -12.60
N PRO A 114 -10.94 16.02 -11.90
CA PRO A 114 -12.12 16.78 -11.53
C PRO A 114 -12.96 17.02 -12.77
N ARG A 115 -14.22 16.57 -12.75
CA ARG A 115 -15.14 16.83 -13.84
C ARG A 115 -15.39 18.33 -13.89
N GLU A 116 -14.99 18.99 -14.97
CA GLU A 116 -15.34 20.39 -15.19
C GLU A 116 -16.86 20.53 -15.10
N ALA A 117 -17.32 21.46 -14.26
CA ALA A 117 -18.73 21.82 -14.25
C ALA A 117 -19.11 22.34 -15.65
N PRO A 118 -20.34 22.08 -16.14
CA PRO A 118 -20.79 22.66 -17.40
C PRO A 118 -20.54 24.16 -17.38
N SER A 119 -19.97 24.67 -18.47
CA SER A 119 -19.54 26.06 -18.50
C SER A 119 -20.76 26.98 -18.35
N GLU A 120 -20.58 28.16 -17.76
CA GLU A 120 -21.65 29.18 -17.67
C GLU A 120 -22.30 29.46 -19.04
N LEU A 121 -21.54 29.29 -20.13
CA LEU A 121 -22.02 29.41 -21.50
C LEU A 121 -23.00 28.29 -21.90
N GLU A 122 -22.76 27.06 -21.47
CA GLU A 122 -23.65 25.91 -21.74
C GLU A 122 -24.95 26.05 -20.93
N GLU A 123 -24.87 26.47 -19.67
CA GLU A 123 -26.06 26.77 -18.87
C GLU A 123 -26.87 27.93 -19.46
N LEU A 124 -26.19 28.98 -19.93
CA LEU A 124 -26.85 30.12 -20.57
C LEU A 124 -27.52 29.72 -21.89
N ARG A 125 -26.87 28.86 -22.70
CA ARG A 125 -27.46 28.32 -23.93
C ARG A 125 -28.71 27.50 -23.65
N ALA A 126 -28.65 26.58 -22.68
CA ALA A 126 -29.81 25.78 -22.30
C ALA A 126 -31.00 26.66 -21.85
N ARG A 127 -30.71 27.73 -21.10
CA ARG A 127 -31.74 28.68 -20.67
C ARG A 127 -32.31 29.51 -21.82
N CYS A 128 -31.48 29.90 -22.79
CA CYS A 128 -31.95 30.57 -24.00
C CYS A 128 -32.88 29.67 -24.81
N GLU A 129 -32.50 28.40 -25.03
CA GLU A 129 -33.33 27.42 -25.76
C GLU A 129 -34.71 27.22 -25.08
N GLU A 130 -34.73 27.12 -23.75
CA GLU A 130 -35.97 27.01 -22.98
C GLU A 130 -36.86 28.25 -23.14
N LEU A 131 -36.27 29.45 -23.06
CA LEU A 131 -37.00 30.71 -23.23
C LEU A 131 -37.56 30.88 -24.64
N GLU A 132 -36.79 30.48 -25.66
CA GLU A 132 -37.24 30.50 -27.06
C GLU A 132 -38.44 29.56 -27.26
N LEU A 133 -38.38 28.34 -26.72
CA LEU A 133 -39.49 27.40 -26.78
C LEU A 133 -40.74 27.97 -26.10
N ARG A 134 -40.58 28.59 -24.92
CA ARG A 134 -41.68 29.18 -24.17
C ARG A 134 -42.32 30.36 -24.91
N ASN A 135 -41.50 31.20 -25.55
CA ASN A 135 -41.99 32.29 -26.38
C ASN A 135 -42.79 31.77 -27.58
N ALA A 136 -42.30 30.75 -28.28
CA ALA A 136 -43.02 30.15 -29.41
C ALA A 136 -44.41 29.60 -29.01
N VAL A 137 -44.50 28.96 -27.83
CA VAL A 137 -45.78 28.48 -27.29
C VAL A 137 -46.73 29.63 -26.98
N LEU A 138 -46.22 30.71 -26.38
CA LEU A 138 -47.03 31.90 -26.05
C LEU A 138 -47.55 32.59 -27.30
N GLU A 139 -46.71 32.78 -28.32
CA GLU A 139 -47.11 33.36 -29.61
C GLU A 139 -48.21 32.53 -30.27
N GLY A 140 -48.04 31.21 -30.35
CA GLY A 140 -49.07 30.31 -30.89
C GLY A 140 -50.39 30.38 -30.10
N THR A 141 -50.32 30.54 -28.77
CA THR A 141 -51.51 30.69 -27.92
C THR A 141 -52.22 32.01 -28.18
N ILE A 142 -51.47 33.11 -28.36
CA ILE A 142 -52.02 34.42 -28.67
C ILE A 142 -52.72 34.41 -30.04
N ASP A 143 -52.14 33.75 -31.04
CA ASP A 143 -52.74 33.65 -32.37
C ASP A 143 -54.05 32.85 -32.38
N ILE A 144 -54.17 31.84 -31.52
CA ILE A 144 -55.42 31.08 -31.33
C ILE A 144 -56.48 31.95 -30.66
N LEU A 145 -56.12 32.74 -29.66
CA LEU A 145 -57.05 33.59 -28.90
C LEU A 145 -57.50 34.85 -29.65
N LYS A 146 -56.77 35.26 -30.70
CA LYS A 146 -57.09 36.43 -31.55
C LYS A 146 -57.92 36.11 -32.79
N LYS A 147 -58.19 34.82 -33.06
CA LYS A 147 -59.14 34.36 -34.10
C LYS A 147 -60.53 34.20 -33.53
#